data_AF-A0A1T3FGF3-F1
#
_entry.id   AF-A0A1T3FGF3-F1
#
_cell.length_a   1.000
_cell.length_b   1.000
_cell.length_c   1.000
_cell.angle_alpha   90.00
_cell.angle_beta   90.00
_cell.angle_gamma   90.00
#
_symmetry.space_group_name_H-M   'P 1'
#
loop_
_entity.id
_entity.type
_entity.pdbx_description
1 polymer ?
#
loop_
_entity_poly.entity_id
_entity_poly.type
_entity_poly.pdbx_seq_one_letter_code
_entity_poly.pdbx_strand_id
1 'polypeptide(L)'
;MKQKTAILTALIVGTLSFHAQTLTPSNIWYDVINNHNNTDNLLHKKGFKLKYNAPKKQGGGLSCYFNKQYNEWLFIHNNEQNQTTQVSYLLPTLQKYLKNMVDKKQLLAGEDVEAKGKTSMDNRLYYHLIYTFQKPELPSAKK
;
A
#
# COMPACT_ATOMS: atom_id res chain seq x y z
N MET A 1 19.01 -25.70 -58.73
CA MET A 1 18.83 -24.31 -58.25
C MET A 1 17.37 -23.91 -58.52
N LYS A 2 16.49 -23.51 -57.60
CA LYS A 2 16.51 -23.12 -56.19
C LYS A 2 15.08 -23.40 -55.66
N GLN A 3 14.92 -24.07 -54.52
CA GLN A 3 13.66 -24.06 -53.76
C GLN A 3 13.51 -22.68 -53.11
N LYS A 4 12.36 -22.02 -53.30
CA LYS A 4 12.00 -20.78 -52.61
C LYS A 4 11.25 -21.12 -51.34
N THR A 5 11.94 -21.08 -50.21
CA THR A 5 11.34 -21.17 -48.87
C THR A 5 10.63 -19.86 -48.55
N ALA A 6 9.32 -19.90 -48.39
CA ALA A 6 8.54 -18.82 -47.81
C ALA A 6 8.68 -18.88 -46.28
N ILE A 7 9.27 -17.86 -45.68
CA ILE A 7 9.35 -17.72 -44.23
C ILE A 7 8.09 -16.98 -43.76
N LEU A 8 7.11 -17.72 -43.26
CA LEU A 8 6.01 -17.15 -42.48
C LEU A 8 6.57 -16.78 -41.09
N THR A 9 6.67 -15.48 -40.81
CA THR A 9 6.96 -14.98 -39.46
C THR A 9 5.64 -14.87 -38.71
N ALA A 10 5.43 -15.77 -37.75
CA ALA A 10 4.29 -15.72 -36.85
C ALA A 10 4.40 -14.50 -35.91
N LEU A 11 3.41 -13.61 -35.98
CA LEU A 11 3.26 -12.46 -35.09
C LEU A 11 2.77 -12.98 -33.73
N ILE A 12 3.69 -13.20 -32.78
CA ILE A 12 3.31 -13.49 -31.40
C ILE A 12 2.86 -12.17 -30.77
N VAL A 13 1.56 -11.88 -30.82
CA VAL A 13 0.94 -10.82 -30.02
C VAL A 13 0.99 -11.27 -28.57
N GLY A 14 2.08 -10.91 -27.88
CA GLY A 14 2.21 -11.10 -26.45
C GLY A 14 1.14 -10.28 -25.74
N THR A 15 0.06 -10.92 -25.32
CA THR A 15 -0.88 -10.37 -24.36
C THR A 15 -0.15 -10.24 -23.03
N LEU A 16 0.47 -9.08 -22.80
CA LEU A 16 0.96 -8.70 -21.48
C LEU A 16 -0.26 -8.56 -20.57
N SER A 17 -0.67 -9.69 -20.00
CA SER A 17 -1.60 -9.75 -18.88
C SER A 17 -0.86 -9.16 -17.69
N PHE A 18 -0.83 -7.84 -17.59
CA PHE A 18 -0.45 -7.14 -16.37
C PHE A 18 -1.50 -7.50 -15.31
N HIS A 19 -1.29 -8.63 -14.64
CA HIS A 19 -1.94 -8.93 -13.39
C HIS A 19 -1.47 -7.83 -12.43
N ALA A 20 -2.26 -6.77 -12.32
CA ALA A 20 -2.07 -5.75 -11.32
C ALA A 20 -2.16 -6.46 -9.96
N GLN A 21 -1.00 -6.81 -9.39
CA GLN A 21 -0.91 -7.15 -7.99
C GLN A 21 -1.18 -5.85 -7.24
N THR A 22 -2.46 -5.53 -7.08
CA THR A 22 -2.90 -4.73 -5.95
C THR A 22 -2.37 -5.42 -4.72
N LEU A 23 -1.70 -4.67 -3.83
CA LEU A 23 -1.62 -5.09 -2.44
C LEU A 23 -3.05 -5.43 -2.00
N THR A 24 -3.37 -6.71 -1.92
CA THR A 24 -4.56 -7.16 -1.20
C THR A 24 -4.27 -6.80 0.25
N PRO A 25 -5.05 -5.89 0.84
CA PRO A 25 -4.59 -5.08 1.97
C PRO A 25 -4.41 -5.87 3.26
N SER A 26 -4.86 -7.10 3.29
CA SER A 26 -5.30 -7.66 4.55
C SER A 26 -4.19 -8.39 5.33
N ASN A 27 -3.16 -8.91 4.65
CA ASN A 27 -1.93 -9.41 5.32
C ASN A 27 -0.77 -8.41 5.34
N ILE A 28 -0.67 -7.52 4.34
CA ILE A 28 0.52 -6.69 4.23
C ILE A 28 0.63 -5.69 5.40
N TRP A 29 -0.49 -5.22 5.94
CA TRP A 29 -0.44 -4.32 7.09
C TRP A 29 0.15 -5.00 8.32
N TYR A 30 -0.22 -6.24 8.62
CA TYR A 30 0.40 -6.98 9.71
C TYR A 30 1.87 -7.27 9.47
N ASP A 31 2.26 -7.55 8.22
CA ASP A 31 3.69 -7.69 7.89
C ASP A 31 4.45 -6.37 8.10
N VAL A 32 3.85 -5.24 7.75
CA VAL A 32 4.40 -3.88 7.94
C VAL A 32 4.47 -3.49 9.42
N ILE A 33 3.42 -3.80 10.19
CA ILE A 33 3.33 -3.55 11.64
C ILE A 33 4.33 -4.42 12.38
N ASN A 34 4.42 -5.72 12.08
CA ASN A 34 5.29 -6.64 12.82
C ASN A 34 6.77 -6.50 12.44
N ASN A 35 7.10 -6.03 11.23
CA ASN A 35 8.48 -5.88 10.77
C ASN A 35 8.95 -4.43 10.77
N HIS A 36 8.76 -3.68 11.85
CA HIS A 36 9.18 -2.26 11.97
C HIS A 36 10.59 -1.96 11.42
N ASN A 37 11.55 -2.87 11.58
CA ASN A 37 12.93 -2.69 11.12
C ASN A 37 13.18 -3.09 9.65
N ASN A 38 12.20 -3.70 8.98
CA ASN A 38 12.32 -4.24 7.63
C ASN A 38 11.15 -3.82 6.71
N THR A 39 10.29 -2.90 7.17
CA THR A 39 9.17 -2.33 6.41
C THR A 39 9.63 -1.82 5.04
N ASP A 40 10.74 -1.10 4.98
CA ASP A 40 11.29 -0.54 3.75
C ASP A 40 11.60 -1.62 2.70
N ASN A 41 12.26 -2.71 3.12
CA ASN A 41 12.61 -3.81 2.23
C ASN A 41 11.36 -4.56 1.75
N LEU A 42 10.40 -4.79 2.65
CA LEU A 42 9.14 -5.43 2.32
C LEU A 42 8.35 -4.60 1.29
N LEU A 43 8.25 -3.30 1.50
CA LEU A 43 7.60 -2.37 0.57
C LEU A 43 8.37 -2.25 -0.74
N HIS A 44 9.70 -2.27 -0.70
CA HIS A 44 10.54 -2.27 -1.90
C HIS A 44 10.29 -3.49 -2.78
N LYS A 45 10.18 -4.69 -2.18
CA LYS A 45 9.80 -5.92 -2.90
C LYS A 45 8.41 -5.85 -3.54
N LYS A 46 7.53 -4.98 -3.02
CA LYS A 46 6.19 -4.70 -3.56
C LYS A 46 6.17 -3.51 -4.53
N GLY A 47 7.33 -2.96 -4.89
CA GLY A 47 7.46 -1.87 -5.85
C GLY A 47 7.27 -0.47 -5.27
N PHE A 48 7.10 -0.36 -3.95
CA PHE A 48 7.04 0.93 -3.26
C PHE A 48 8.45 1.46 -2.98
N LYS A 49 8.67 2.73 -3.27
CA LYS A 49 9.93 3.42 -2.95
C LYS A 49 9.67 4.53 -1.95
N LEU A 50 10.51 4.62 -0.92
CA LEU A 50 10.45 5.70 0.05
C LEU A 50 10.64 7.05 -0.66
N LYS A 51 9.75 7.99 -0.36
CA LYS A 51 9.77 9.36 -0.89
C LYS A 51 10.09 10.38 0.19
N TYR A 52 9.61 10.12 1.40
CA TYR A 52 9.77 11.01 2.53
C TYR A 52 9.71 10.20 3.82
N ASN A 53 10.55 10.53 4.78
CA ASN A 53 10.48 10.01 6.14
C ASN A 53 10.91 11.13 7.08
N ALA A 54 10.02 11.57 7.98
CA ALA A 54 10.38 12.56 8.98
C ALA A 54 9.48 12.49 10.23
N PRO A 55 9.93 13.08 11.35
CA PRO A 55 9.14 13.16 12.56
C PRO A 55 7.90 14.05 12.38
N LYS A 56 6.80 13.70 13.06
CA LYS A 56 5.59 14.52 13.12
C LYS A 56 5.71 15.54 14.26
N LYS A 57 5.08 16.70 14.09
CA LYS A 57 5.01 17.75 15.15
C LYS A 57 4.36 17.26 16.44
N GLN A 58 3.44 16.31 16.35
CA GLN A 58 2.73 15.72 17.49
C GLN A 58 3.43 14.48 18.07
N GLY A 59 4.71 14.26 17.74
CA GLY A 59 5.45 13.07 18.13
C GLY A 59 5.31 11.91 17.14
N GLY A 60 6.29 10.99 17.17
CA GLY A 60 6.38 9.86 16.25
C GLY A 60 6.82 10.24 14.84
N GLY A 61 6.54 9.36 13.88
CA GLY A 61 7.06 9.46 12.51
C GLY A 61 5.99 9.39 11.42
N LEU A 62 6.31 9.91 10.25
CA LEU A 62 5.56 9.74 9.02
C LEU A 62 6.50 9.30 7.90
N SER A 63 6.28 8.10 7.39
CA SER A 63 6.96 7.60 6.19
C SER A 63 5.99 7.57 5.02
N CYS A 64 6.43 8.08 3.87
CA CYS A 64 5.66 8.12 2.64
C CYS A 64 6.38 7.32 1.55
N TYR A 65 5.65 6.43 0.89
CA TYR A 65 6.15 5.59 -0.18
C TYR A 65 5.28 5.75 -1.43
N PHE A 66 5.92 5.62 -2.58
CA PHE A 66 5.24 5.68 -3.87
C PHE A 66 5.55 4.45 -4.70
N ASN A 67 4.51 3.82 -5.24
CA ASN A 67 4.62 2.79 -6.26
C ASN A 67 4.39 3.40 -7.63
N LYS A 68 5.46 3.59 -8.41
CA LYS A 68 5.40 4.19 -9.74
C LYS A 68 4.65 3.32 -10.75
N GLN A 69 4.77 2.00 -10.65
CA GLN A 69 4.14 1.06 -11.60
C GLN A 69 2.62 1.12 -11.49
N TYR A 70 2.11 1.19 -10.27
CA TYR A 70 0.68 1.19 -10.01
C TYR A 70 0.09 2.56 -9.72
N ASN A 71 0.92 3.60 -9.64
CA ASN A 71 0.56 4.94 -9.24
C ASN A 71 -0.22 4.93 -7.91
N GLU A 72 0.40 4.42 -6.86
CA GLU A 72 -0.20 4.30 -5.52
C GLU A 72 0.69 4.99 -4.50
N TRP A 73 0.08 5.66 -3.53
CA TRP A 73 0.79 6.29 -2.42
C TRP A 73 0.43 5.63 -1.10
N LEU A 74 1.45 5.40 -0.29
CA LEU A 74 1.32 4.80 1.02
C LEU A 74 1.94 5.72 2.06
N PHE A 75 1.20 5.99 3.13
CA PHE A 75 1.67 6.79 4.25
C PHE A 75 1.55 5.95 5.52
N ILE A 76 2.65 5.79 6.24
CA ILE A 76 2.74 5.01 7.47
C ILE A 76 2.97 5.99 8.61
N HIS A 77 2.04 6.02 9.55
CA HIS A 77 2.06 6.88 10.71
C HIS A 77 2.49 6.06 11.92
N ASN A 78 3.66 6.42 12.47
CA ASN A 78 4.18 5.82 13.68
C ASN A 78 3.96 6.73 14.89
N ASN A 79 3.78 6.16 16.07
CA ASN A 79 3.83 6.90 17.33
C ASN A 79 5.28 7.11 17.80
N GLU A 80 5.47 7.71 18.97
CA GLU A 80 6.78 7.98 19.55
C GLU A 80 7.57 6.71 19.90
N GLN A 81 6.86 5.61 20.14
CA GLN A 81 7.43 4.28 20.35
C GLN A 81 7.75 3.56 19.02
N ASN A 82 7.70 4.26 17.88
CA ASN A 82 7.89 3.75 16.54
C ASN A 82 6.89 2.64 16.12
N GLN A 83 5.73 2.56 16.79
CA GLN A 83 4.67 1.62 16.44
C GLN A 83 3.76 2.22 15.39
N THR A 84 3.38 1.41 14.40
CA THR A 84 2.47 1.79 13.33
C THR A 84 1.07 1.89 13.91
N THR A 85 0.52 3.10 13.91
CA THR A 85 -0.82 3.41 14.44
C THR A 85 -1.84 3.59 13.34
N GLN A 86 -1.38 4.02 12.17
CA GLN A 86 -2.25 4.28 11.04
C GLN A 86 -1.49 4.11 9.72
N VAL A 87 -2.19 3.61 8.71
CA VAL A 87 -1.73 3.57 7.34
C VAL A 87 -2.76 4.25 6.44
N SER A 88 -2.34 5.30 5.75
CA SER A 88 -3.16 5.95 4.72
C SER A 88 -2.74 5.44 3.35
N TYR A 89 -3.70 4.96 2.56
CA TYR A 89 -3.47 4.36 1.26
C TYR A 89 -4.26 5.09 0.17
N LEU A 90 -3.54 5.69 -0.77
CA LEU A 90 -4.13 6.41 -1.91
C LEU A 90 -4.08 5.53 -3.15
N LEU A 91 -5.28 5.19 -3.61
CA LEU A 91 -5.50 4.27 -4.72
C LEU A 91 -5.98 5.06 -5.95
N PRO A 92 -5.42 4.81 -7.14
CA PRO A 92 -5.71 5.61 -8.33
C PRO A 92 -7.07 5.29 -8.97
N THR A 93 -7.70 4.18 -8.60
CA THR A 93 -8.97 3.74 -9.22
C THR A 93 -10.00 3.28 -8.19
N LEU A 94 -11.28 3.46 -8.52
CA LEU A 94 -12.40 3.04 -7.69
C LEU A 94 -12.42 1.52 -7.48
N GLN A 95 -12.05 0.74 -8.50
CA GLN A 95 -12.01 -0.73 -8.40
C GLN A 95 -11.03 -1.18 -7.32
N LYS A 96 -9.82 -0.60 -7.29
CA LYS A 96 -8.83 -0.90 -6.25
C LYS A 96 -9.35 -0.48 -4.88
N TYR A 97 -9.96 0.70 -4.79
CA TYR A 97 -10.56 1.21 -3.57
C TYR A 97 -11.63 0.26 -3.01
N LEU A 98 -12.60 -0.15 -3.82
CA LEU A 98 -13.67 -1.05 -3.38
C LEU A 98 -13.11 -2.42 -2.98
N LYS A 99 -12.16 -2.97 -3.73
CA LYS A 99 -11.48 -4.22 -3.36
C LYS A 99 -10.82 -4.11 -1.99
N ASN A 100 -10.15 -3.00 -1.71
CA ASN A 100 -9.45 -2.78 -0.45
C ASN A 100 -10.40 -2.45 0.72
N MET A 101 -11.57 -1.89 0.43
CA MET A 101 -12.62 -1.57 1.40
C MET A 101 -13.48 -2.79 1.79
N VAL A 102 -13.65 -3.77 0.90
CA VAL A 102 -14.47 -4.98 1.16
C VAL A 102 -13.71 -6.02 1.99
N ASP A 103 -12.37 -5.98 1.97
CA ASP A 103 -11.52 -6.94 2.68
C ASP A 103 -11.39 -6.67 4.20
N LYS A 104 -12.39 -5.99 4.80
CA LYS A 104 -12.50 -5.71 6.24
C LYS A 104 -12.53 -6.97 7.12
N LYS A 105 -12.71 -8.16 6.52
CA LYS A 105 -12.79 -9.45 7.22
C LYS A 105 -11.50 -9.87 7.93
N GLN A 106 -10.40 -9.13 7.76
CA GLN A 106 -9.10 -9.45 8.37
C GLN A 106 -8.62 -8.40 9.39
N LEU A 107 -9.43 -7.40 9.73
CA LEU A 107 -9.11 -6.45 10.80
C LEU A 107 -9.27 -7.13 12.16
N LEU A 108 -8.31 -6.93 13.06
CA LEU A 108 -8.44 -7.37 14.45
C LEU A 108 -9.45 -6.49 15.20
N ALA A 109 -9.94 -6.97 16.34
CA ALA A 109 -10.82 -6.19 17.19
C ALA A 109 -10.12 -4.90 17.66
N GLY A 110 -10.78 -3.76 17.46
CA GLY A 110 -10.23 -2.42 17.74
C GLY A 110 -9.57 -1.75 16.54
N GLU A 111 -9.37 -2.47 15.43
CA GLU A 111 -8.91 -1.88 14.17
C GLU A 111 -10.08 -1.43 13.30
N ASP A 112 -9.86 -0.39 12.50
CA ASP A 112 -10.89 0.14 11.60
C ASP A 112 -10.31 0.54 10.24
N VAL A 113 -11.18 0.48 9.23
CA VAL A 113 -10.91 0.97 7.87
C VAL A 113 -11.95 2.01 7.50
N GLU A 114 -11.48 3.24 7.42
CA GLU A 114 -12.28 4.41 7.09
C GLU A 114 -12.10 4.81 5.62
N ALA A 115 -13.25 5.01 4.97
CA ALA A 115 -13.39 5.59 3.66
C ALA A 115 -13.33 7.11 3.74
N LYS A 116 -12.22 7.74 3.30
CA LYS A 116 -12.11 9.21 3.25
C LYS A 116 -12.55 9.82 1.92
N GLY A 117 -13.06 9.01 0.99
CA GLY A 117 -13.54 9.47 -0.31
C GLY A 117 -12.38 9.75 -1.27
N LYS A 118 -12.41 10.92 -1.93
CA LYS A 118 -11.45 11.30 -2.97
C LYS A 118 -10.51 12.41 -2.46
N THR A 119 -9.24 12.32 -2.83
CA THR A 119 -8.22 13.35 -2.56
C THR A 119 -7.39 13.60 -3.82
N SER A 120 -6.61 14.68 -3.84
CA SER A 120 -5.69 15.00 -4.93
C SER A 120 -4.24 15.00 -4.43
N MET A 121 -3.35 14.41 -5.21
CA MET A 121 -1.91 14.42 -4.97
C MET A 121 -1.19 14.48 -6.32
N ASP A 122 -0.13 15.28 -6.44
CA ASP A 122 0.62 15.44 -7.70
C ASP A 122 -0.28 15.65 -8.93
N ASN A 123 -1.29 16.52 -8.77
CA ASN A 123 -2.31 16.86 -9.78
C ASN A 123 -3.12 15.66 -10.29
N ARG A 124 -3.25 14.60 -9.49
CA ARG A 124 -4.05 13.40 -9.81
C ARG A 124 -5.03 13.09 -8.70
N LEU A 125 -6.20 12.61 -9.11
CA LEU A 125 -7.25 12.16 -8.21
C LEU A 125 -6.93 10.75 -7.68
N TYR A 126 -7.09 10.57 -6.37
CA TYR A 126 -6.97 9.30 -5.68
C TYR A 126 -8.18 9.04 -4.79
N TYR A 127 -8.44 7.77 -4.54
CA TYR A 127 -9.35 7.29 -3.51
C TYR A 127 -8.57 6.99 -2.25
N HIS A 128 -9.04 7.51 -1.12
CA HIS A 128 -8.31 7.49 0.14
C HIS A 128 -8.94 6.50 1.13
N LEU A 129 -8.15 5.51 1.53
CA LEU A 129 -8.45 4.59 2.62
C LEU A 129 -7.50 4.84 3.79
N ILE A 130 -8.04 4.82 5.00
CA ILE A 130 -7.26 4.89 6.23
C ILE A 130 -7.48 3.61 7.00
N TYR A 131 -6.40 2.90 7.30
CA TYR A 131 -6.36 1.76 8.22
C TYR A 131 -5.85 2.28 9.55
N THR A 132 -6.63 2.12 10.62
CA THR A 132 -6.23 2.49 11.98
C THR A 132 -6.03 1.23 12.79
N PHE A 133 -4.87 1.11 13.42
CA PHE A 133 -4.49 -0.04 14.22
C PHE A 133 -4.48 0.40 15.68
N GLN A 134 -5.51 0.04 16.45
CA GLN A 134 -5.46 0.20 17.89
C GLN A 134 -4.69 -0.96 18.49
N LYS A 135 -3.82 -0.66 19.47
CA LYS A 135 -3.69 -1.56 20.61
C LYS A 135 -4.64 -1.04 21.69
N PRO A 136 -5.37 -1.92 22.40
CA PRO A 136 -6.05 -1.52 23.62
C PRO A 136 -5.03 -0.83 24.52
N GLU A 137 -5.36 0.36 25.01
CA GLU A 137 -4.56 1.00 26.05
C GLU A 137 -4.40 -0.01 27.18
N LEU A 138 -3.17 -0.48 27.42
CA LEU A 138 -2.90 -1.18 28.67
C LEU A 138 -3.17 -0.16 29.76
N PRO A 139 -4.04 -0.47 30.75
CA PRO A 139 -4.37 0.47 31.80
C PRO A 139 -3.07 0.94 32.42
N SER A 140 -2.87 2.26 32.37
CA SER A 140 -1.70 2.94 32.92
C SER A 140 -1.45 2.35 34.31
N ALA A 141 -0.31 1.67 34.49
CA ALA A 141 0.05 1.14 35.79
C ALA A 141 0.08 2.34 36.74
N LYS A 142 -0.94 2.41 37.60
CA LYS A 142 -1.06 3.44 38.64
C LYS A 142 0.27 3.45 39.39
N LYS A 143 0.97 4.58 39.35
CA LYS A 143 2.07 4.88 40.26
C LYS A 143 1.57 4.88 41.70
#